data_AF-A0A957W941-F1
#
_entry.id   AF-A0A957W941-F1
#
_cell.length_a   1.000
_cell.length_b   1.000
_cell.length_c   1.000
_cell.angle_alpha   90.00
_cell.angle_beta   90.00
_cell.angle_gamma   90.00
#
_symmetry.space_group_name_H-M   'P 1'
#
loop_
_entity.id
_entity.type
_entity.pdbx_description
1 polymer ?
#
loop_
_entity_poly.entity_id
_entity_poly.type
_entity_poly.pdbx_seq_one_letter_code
_entity_poly.pdbx_strand_id
1 'polypeptide(L)'
;MSDNRQVYRCIKQGLQQLYPKRLSGHQVRHLNTLTGMITGIVQGKRCHFESMAAKAPDQSKVNSRVKRFSRYTQNEGIDWATYFRDYID
;
A
#
# COMPACT_ATOMS: atom_id res chain seq x y z
N MET A 1 17.51 3.66 -12.12
CA MET A 1 16.07 3.27 -12.12
C MET A 1 15.87 1.78 -11.78
N SER A 2 16.44 1.26 -10.69
CA SER A 2 16.08 -0.07 -10.13
C SER A 2 15.47 0.02 -8.72
N ASP A 3 15.48 1.20 -8.12
CA ASP A 3 15.30 1.35 -6.67
C ASP A 3 13.82 1.25 -6.23
N ASN A 4 12.88 1.91 -6.91
CA ASN A 4 11.47 1.93 -6.47
C ASN A 4 10.82 0.53 -6.43
N ARG A 5 11.14 -0.34 -7.39
CA ARG A 5 10.63 -1.73 -7.41
C ARG A 5 11.24 -2.56 -6.29
N GLN A 6 12.52 -2.34 -5.99
CA GLN A 6 13.21 -3.01 -4.89
C GLN A 6 12.63 -2.56 -3.54
N VAL A 7 12.47 -1.24 -3.34
CA VAL A 7 11.83 -0.67 -2.15
C VAL A 7 10.40 -1.18 -1.99
N TYR A 8 9.61 -1.23 -3.06
CA TYR A 8 8.27 -1.82 -3.01
C TYR A 8 8.28 -3.30 -2.57
N ARG A 9 9.18 -4.11 -3.13
CA ARG A 9 9.30 -5.53 -2.75
C ARG A 9 9.70 -5.70 -1.28
N CYS A 10 10.68 -4.91 -0.82
CA CYS A 10 11.13 -4.91 0.57
C CYS A 10 9.99 -4.55 1.53
N ILE A 11 9.28 -3.44 1.25
CA ILE A 11 8.12 -3.01 2.05
C ILE A 11 7.04 -4.09 2.02
N LYS A 12 6.73 -4.65 0.85
CA LYS A 12 5.70 -5.69 0.72
C LYS A 12 6.04 -6.90 1.58
N GLN A 13 7.28 -7.39 1.52
CA GLN A 13 7.74 -8.52 2.32
C GLN A 13 7.62 -8.23 3.82
N GLY A 14 8.07 -7.05 4.27
CA GLY A 14 7.95 -6.65 5.67
C GLY A 14 6.50 -6.58 6.13
N LEU A 15 5.60 -5.98 5.34
CA LEU A 15 4.19 -5.94 5.68
C LEU A 15 3.54 -7.33 5.66
N GLN A 16 3.97 -8.24 4.77
CA GLN A 16 3.45 -9.61 4.73
C GLN A 16 3.86 -10.43 5.96
N GLN A 17 5.05 -10.19 6.52
CA GLN A 17 5.54 -10.86 7.73
C GLN A 17 4.70 -10.57 8.97
N LEU A 18 4.00 -9.44 8.96
CA LEU A 18 3.06 -9.12 10.02
C LEU A 18 1.95 -10.22 10.04
N TYR A 19 1.44 -10.67 8.89
CA TYR A 19 0.22 -11.47 8.88
C TYR A 19 0.47 -12.92 9.28
N PRO A 20 -0.15 -13.42 10.37
CA PRO A 20 0.08 -14.78 10.86
C PRO A 20 -0.57 -15.85 9.96
N LYS A 21 -1.53 -15.45 9.12
CA LYS A 21 -2.31 -16.32 8.24
C LYS A 21 -2.22 -15.86 6.79
N ARG A 22 -2.51 -16.78 5.87
CA ARG A 22 -2.58 -16.48 4.44
C ARG A 22 -3.67 -15.45 4.18
N LEU A 23 -3.27 -14.32 3.58
CA LEU A 23 -4.17 -13.24 3.21
C LEU A 23 -5.20 -13.68 2.15
N SER A 24 -6.44 -13.23 2.30
CA SER A 24 -7.47 -13.36 1.27
C SER A 24 -7.15 -12.49 0.05
N GLY A 25 -7.77 -12.80 -1.10
CA GLY A 25 -7.58 -12.01 -2.32
C GLY A 25 -7.91 -10.53 -2.17
N HIS A 26 -8.92 -10.20 -1.34
CA HIS A 26 -9.26 -8.82 -1.00
C HIS A 26 -8.14 -8.17 -0.17
N GLN A 27 -7.71 -8.81 0.92
CA GLN A 27 -6.64 -8.29 1.77
C GLN A 27 -5.33 -8.08 0.99
N VAL A 28 -4.98 -8.97 0.06
CA VAL A 28 -3.81 -8.79 -0.81
C VAL A 28 -3.92 -7.54 -1.68
N ARG A 29 -5.11 -7.21 -2.23
CA ARG A 29 -5.32 -5.98 -3.02
C ARG A 29 -5.14 -4.72 -2.16
N HIS A 30 -5.65 -4.76 -0.94
CA HIS A 30 -5.47 -3.67 0.01
C HIS A 30 -4.00 -3.51 0.42
N LEU A 31 -3.32 -4.61 0.74
CA LEU A 31 -1.89 -4.63 1.06
C LEU A 31 -1.05 -4.07 -0.09
N ASN A 32 -1.35 -4.45 -1.33
CA ASN A 32 -0.66 -3.92 -2.51
C ASN A 32 -0.84 -2.40 -2.64
N THR A 33 -2.02 -1.88 -2.29
CA THR A 33 -2.32 -0.44 -2.32
C THR A 33 -1.54 0.29 -1.22
N LEU A 34 -1.56 -0.23 0.01
CA LEU A 34 -0.78 0.28 1.14
C LEU A 34 0.73 0.30 0.83
N THR A 35 1.26 -0.81 0.32
CA THR A 35 2.67 -0.93 -0.10
C THR A 35 3.02 0.14 -1.14
N GLY A 36 2.13 0.37 -2.11
CA GLY A 36 2.31 1.40 -3.13
C GLY A 36 2.37 2.81 -2.55
N MET A 37 1.49 3.12 -1.60
CA MET A 37 1.48 4.41 -0.89
C MET A 37 2.76 4.61 -0.08
N ILE A 38 3.18 3.63 0.75
CA ILE A 38 4.39 3.72 1.57
C ILE A 38 5.63 3.85 0.68
N THR A 39 5.72 3.08 -0.41
CA THR A 39 6.81 3.22 -1.38
C THR A 39 6.85 4.64 -1.95
N GLY A 40 5.69 5.19 -2.29
CA GLY A 40 5.55 6.56 -2.79
C GLY A 40 5.99 7.62 -1.78
N ILE A 41 5.68 7.42 -0.50
CA ILE A 41 6.13 8.29 0.61
C ILE A 41 7.65 8.23 0.77
N VAL A 42 8.22 7.02 0.86
CA VAL A 42 9.66 6.81 1.06
C VAL A 42 10.47 7.40 -0.10
N GLN A 43 10.05 7.15 -1.33
CA GLN A 43 10.75 7.60 -2.53
C GLN A 43 10.46 9.07 -2.88
N GLY A 44 9.27 9.56 -2.57
CA GLY A 44 8.85 10.94 -2.86
C GLY A 44 9.13 11.93 -1.74
N LYS A 45 9.41 11.44 -0.53
CA LYS A 45 9.56 12.23 0.72
C LYS A 45 8.40 13.19 0.99
N ARG A 46 7.20 12.85 0.49
CA ARG A 46 5.99 13.67 0.57
C ARG A 46 4.78 12.77 0.73
N CYS A 47 3.79 13.26 1.48
CA CYS A 47 2.55 12.54 1.76
C CYS A 47 1.37 12.98 0.87
N HIS A 48 1.63 13.64 -0.25
CA HIS A 48 0.58 14.01 -1.20
C HIS A 48 0.31 12.87 -2.19
N PHE A 49 -0.96 12.55 -2.49
CA PHE A 49 -1.32 11.39 -3.30
C PHE A 49 -0.70 11.41 -4.70
N GLU A 50 -0.60 12.57 -5.35
CA GLU A 50 0.02 12.68 -6.66
C GLU A 50 1.52 12.36 -6.61
N SER A 51 2.20 12.82 -5.57
CA SER A 51 3.62 12.53 -5.33
C SER A 51 3.83 11.04 -5.07
N MET A 52 2.98 10.43 -4.24
CA MET A 52 3.03 8.98 -3.99
C MET A 52 2.78 8.19 -5.28
N ALA A 53 1.73 8.54 -6.02
CA ALA A 53 1.31 7.85 -7.23
C ALA A 53 2.36 7.93 -8.33
N ALA A 54 3.05 9.07 -8.48
CA ALA A 54 4.13 9.22 -9.44
C ALA A 54 5.33 8.31 -9.14
N LYS A 55 5.59 8.00 -7.86
CA LYS A 55 6.75 7.22 -7.42
C LYS A 55 6.46 5.74 -7.18
N ALA A 56 5.20 5.37 -6.98
CA ALA A 56 4.78 3.99 -6.79
C ALA A 56 5.03 3.15 -8.07
N PRO A 57 5.68 1.97 -7.97
CA PRO A 57 5.94 1.10 -9.11
C PRO A 57 4.69 0.30 -9.50
N ASP A 58 3.76 0.97 -10.17
CA ASP A 58 2.51 0.41 -10.71
C ASP A 58 2.38 0.88 -12.17
N GLN A 59 1.91 0.00 -13.05
CA GLN A 59 1.80 0.23 -14.50
C GLN A 59 0.59 1.08 -14.89
N SER A 60 -0.35 1.29 -13.98
CA SER A 60 -1.55 2.09 -14.22
C SER A 60 -1.26 3.60 -14.28
N LYS A 61 -2.15 4.34 -14.95
CA LYS A 61 -2.06 5.81 -15.06
C LYS A 61 -1.97 6.47 -13.67
N VAL A 62 -1.16 7.52 -13.53
CA VAL A 62 -0.98 8.26 -12.25
C VAL A 62 -2.33 8.65 -11.64
N ASN A 63 -3.23 9.24 -12.43
CA ASN A 63 -4.56 9.66 -11.95
C ASN A 63 -5.42 8.49 -11.43
N SER A 64 -5.27 7.30 -12.01
CA SER A 64 -5.97 6.10 -11.51
C SER A 64 -5.44 5.69 -10.14
N ARG A 65 -4.13 5.80 -9.93
CA ARG A 65 -3.47 5.52 -8.64
C ARG A 65 -3.86 6.55 -7.58
N VAL A 66 -3.90 7.84 -7.93
CA VAL A 66 -4.38 8.90 -7.02
C VAL A 66 -5.80 8.60 -6.55
N LYS A 67 -6.73 8.29 -7.47
CA LYS A 67 -8.10 7.89 -7.13
C LYS A 67 -8.16 6.61 -6.29
N ARG A 68 -7.26 5.65 -6.52
CA ARG A 68 -7.17 4.43 -5.71
C ARG A 68 -6.70 4.74 -4.28
N PHE A 69 -5.67 5.58 -4.13
CA PHE A 69 -5.14 5.97 -2.82
C PHE A 69 -6.14 6.78 -2.02
N SER A 70 -6.80 7.75 -2.65
CA SER A 70 -7.87 8.53 -2.02
C SER A 70 -9.02 7.63 -1.54
N ARG A 71 -9.51 6.72 -2.39
CA ARG A 71 -10.55 5.75 -1.99
C ARG A 71 -10.08 4.83 -0.86
N TYR A 72 -8.81 4.42 -0.88
CA TYR A 72 -8.24 3.56 0.16
C TYR A 72 -8.27 4.25 1.53
N THR A 73 -7.84 5.52 1.60
CA THR A 73 -7.83 6.28 2.87
C THR A 73 -9.22 6.66 3.38
N GLN A 74 -10.22 6.66 2.51
CA GLN A 74 -11.61 7.00 2.85
C GLN A 74 -12.49 5.78 3.08
N ASN A 75 -11.96 4.56 2.92
CA ASN A 75 -12.75 3.34 3.04
C ASN A 75 -12.92 2.95 4.51
N GLU A 76 -14.12 3.17 5.05
CA GLU A 76 -14.50 2.82 6.43
C GLU A 76 -14.41 1.31 6.72
N GLY A 77 -14.46 0.44 5.69
CA GLY A 77 -14.25 -1.01 5.83
C GLY A 77 -12.78 -1.42 5.94
N ILE A 78 -11.85 -0.50 5.68
CA ILE A 78 -10.43 -0.61 6.08
C ILE A 78 -10.31 -0.08 7.50
N ASP A 79 -11.16 -0.60 8.38
CA ASP A 79 -11.12 -0.34 9.80
C ASP A 79 -10.02 -1.18 10.44
N TRP A 80 -9.52 -0.68 11.55
CA TRP A 80 -8.54 -1.30 12.41
C TRP A 80 -8.94 -2.74 12.76
N ALA A 81 -10.23 -2.99 12.98
CA ALA A 81 -10.78 -4.31 13.25
C ALA A 81 -10.63 -5.33 12.09
N THR A 82 -10.44 -4.87 10.85
CA THR A 82 -10.29 -5.77 9.68
C THR A 82 -8.82 -6.14 9.42
N TYR A 83 -7.86 -5.29 9.82
CA TYR A 83 -6.44 -5.45 9.52
C TYR A 83 -5.55 -5.75 10.72
N PHE A 84 -5.93 -5.25 11.91
CA PHE A 84 -5.14 -5.39 13.14
C PHE A 84 -5.81 -6.26 14.21
N ARG A 85 -7.08 -6.67 14.05
CA ARG A 85 -7.76 -7.53 15.04
C ARG A 85 -6.99 -8.82 15.33
N ASP A 86 -6.47 -9.49 14.29
CA ASP A 86 -5.67 -10.72 14.44
C ASP A 86 -4.27 -10.50 15.06
N TYR A 87 -3.91 -9.26 15.41
CA TYR A 87 -2.59 -8.89 15.96
C TYR A 87 -2.62 -8.40 17.40
N ILE A 88 -3.80 -8.13 17.94
CA ILE A 88 -3.95 -7.44 19.24
C ILE A 88 -4.56 -8.37 20.31
N ASP A 89 -4.92 -9.60 19.93
CA ASP A 89 -5.30 -10.67 20.88
C ASP A 89 -4.11 -11.59 21.21
#